data_AF-A0A8T3MHF1-F1
#
_entry.id   AF-A0A8T3MHF1-F1
#
_cell.length_a   1.000
_cell.length_b   1.000
_cell.length_c   1.000
_cell.angle_alpha   90.00
_cell.angle_beta   90.00
_cell.angle_gamma   90.00
#
_symmetry.space_group_name_H-M   'P 1'
#
loop_
_entity.id
_entity.type
_entity.pdbx_description
1 polymer ?
#
loop_
_entity_poly.entity_id
_entity_poly.type
_entity_poly.pdbx_seq_one_letter_code
_entity_poly.pdbx_strand_id
1 'polypeptide(L)'
;MTLLGRPLAALAVCAALLLSAGTALGAAGDPTIIVPINDAEAGGTYNLEFKRVYAGATPTGTPVYIYVPSGWTSGQVAGIAGIDPQFDPIPGDAFTPCATRPDSDYVITQTQINTLGDLLARQIVGVNEAHFGPIGLANASDPN
;
A
#
# COMPACT_ATOMS: atom_id res chain seq x y z
N MET A 1 29.60 -70.24 -6.30
CA MET A 1 29.79 -68.86 -5.80
C MET A 1 28.63 -68.02 -6.31
N THR A 2 27.89 -67.50 -5.34
CA THR A 2 26.61 -66.77 -5.40
C THR A 2 26.80 -65.36 -5.94
N LEU A 3 25.86 -64.82 -6.72
CA LEU A 3 25.51 -63.38 -6.79
C LEU A 3 24.21 -63.23 -7.61
N LEU A 4 23.06 -63.32 -6.95
CA LEU A 4 22.22 -62.18 -6.54
C LEU A 4 21.68 -61.36 -7.72
N GLY A 5 20.45 -61.67 -8.11
CA GLY A 5 19.60 -60.81 -8.94
C GLY A 5 19.33 -59.48 -8.23
N ARG A 6 19.53 -58.37 -8.95
CA ARG A 6 19.27 -57.02 -8.44
C ARG A 6 17.83 -56.62 -8.76
N PRO A 7 17.03 -56.20 -7.77
CA PRO A 7 15.67 -55.76 -8.01
C PRO A 7 15.62 -54.40 -8.70
N LEU A 8 14.58 -54.23 -9.52
CA LEU A 8 14.09 -53.00 -10.14
C LEU A 8 14.23 -51.79 -9.19
N ALA A 9 15.03 -50.80 -9.59
CA ALA A 9 14.95 -49.45 -9.02
C ALA A 9 13.79 -48.72 -9.74
N ALA A 10 12.61 -48.72 -9.12
CA ALA A 10 11.52 -47.83 -9.54
C ALA A 10 11.94 -46.40 -9.21
N LEU A 11 12.33 -45.66 -10.25
CA LEU A 11 12.61 -44.23 -10.18
C LEU A 11 11.28 -43.49 -10.01
N ALA A 12 10.84 -43.33 -8.76
CA ALA A 12 9.71 -42.46 -8.43
C ALA A 12 10.16 -41.01 -8.62
N VAL A 13 9.90 -40.46 -9.79
CA VAL A 13 10.00 -39.03 -10.06
C VAL A 13 8.88 -38.36 -9.25
N CYS A 14 9.20 -37.90 -8.03
CA CYS A 14 8.39 -36.93 -7.33
C CYS A 14 8.44 -35.64 -8.14
N ALA A 15 7.43 -35.44 -9.00
CA ALA A 15 7.13 -34.15 -9.58
C ALA A 15 6.79 -33.20 -8.42
N ALA A 16 7.79 -32.47 -7.93
CA ALA A 16 7.57 -31.32 -7.09
C ALA A 16 6.82 -30.31 -7.95
N LEU A 17 5.49 -30.30 -7.85
CA LEU A 17 4.70 -29.14 -8.21
C LEU A 17 5.22 -27.99 -7.36
N LEU A 18 6.08 -27.16 -7.97
CA LEU A 18 6.41 -25.84 -7.48
C LEU A 18 5.10 -25.03 -7.54
N LEU A 19 4.30 -25.14 -6.48
CA LEU A 19 3.26 -24.16 -6.20
C LEU A 19 4.01 -22.84 -5.97
N SER A 20 4.01 -21.96 -6.97
CA SER A 20 4.38 -20.56 -6.76
C SER A 20 3.33 -19.99 -5.81
N ALA A 21 3.63 -20.02 -4.51
CA ALA A 21 2.85 -19.32 -3.52
C ALA A 21 2.96 -17.82 -3.85
N GLY A 22 1.96 -17.27 -4.52
CA GLY A 22 1.79 -15.82 -4.56
C GLY A 22 1.84 -15.32 -3.12
N THR A 23 2.65 -14.30 -2.86
CA THR A 23 2.79 -13.74 -1.52
C THR A 23 1.40 -13.35 -1.02
N ALA A 24 0.96 -13.92 0.10
CA ALA A 24 -0.35 -13.60 0.65
C ALA A 24 -0.41 -12.08 0.94
N LEU A 25 -1.44 -11.41 0.43
CA LEU A 25 -1.56 -9.94 0.50
C LEU A 25 -1.81 -9.41 1.93
N GLY A 26 -2.16 -10.29 2.86
CA GLY A 26 -2.64 -9.91 4.20
C GLY A 26 -4.06 -9.34 4.14
N ALA A 27 -4.77 -9.42 5.26
CA ALA A 27 -6.07 -8.79 5.47
C ALA A 27 -5.91 -7.46 6.21
N ALA A 28 -6.92 -6.60 6.09
CA ALA A 28 -7.01 -5.41 6.94
C ALA A 28 -7.01 -5.84 8.42
N GLY A 29 -6.09 -5.29 9.21
CA GLY A 29 -5.90 -5.65 10.62
C GLY A 29 -4.76 -6.65 10.86
N ASP A 30 -4.15 -7.22 9.82
CA ASP A 30 -2.93 -8.00 9.99
C ASP A 30 -1.74 -7.09 10.35
N PRO A 31 -0.70 -7.63 11.04
CA PRO A 31 0.50 -6.85 11.37
C PRO A 31 1.23 -6.32 10.13
N THR A 32 1.17 -7.08 9.03
CA THR A 32 1.79 -6.78 7.76
C THR A 32 0.77 -6.99 6.65
N ILE A 33 0.79 -6.11 5.66
CA ILE A 33 0.08 -6.29 4.39
C ILE A 33 1.06 -6.15 3.22
N ILE A 34 0.80 -6.83 2.12
CA ILE A 34 1.55 -6.72 0.88
C ILE A 34 0.65 -6.05 -0.15
N VAL A 35 1.13 -4.97 -0.74
CA VAL A 35 0.44 -4.25 -1.81
C VAL A 35 1.17 -4.51 -3.12
N PRO A 36 0.55 -5.22 -4.08
CA PRO A 36 1.12 -5.42 -5.39
C PRO A 36 0.95 -4.15 -6.22
N ILE A 37 2.06 -3.60 -6.70
CA ILE A 37 2.09 -2.49 -7.66
C ILE A 37 2.44 -3.09 -9.01
N ASN A 38 1.55 -2.92 -9.97
CA ASN A 38 1.81 -3.35 -11.34
C ASN A 38 2.71 -2.33 -12.03
N ASP A 39 3.81 -2.82 -12.58
CA ASP A 39 4.63 -2.09 -13.52
C ASP A 39 4.23 -2.51 -14.94
N ALA A 40 3.38 -1.68 -15.55
CA ALA A 40 2.86 -1.93 -16.89
C ALA A 40 3.93 -1.78 -17.98
N GLU A 41 5.01 -1.04 -17.73
CA GLU A 41 6.09 -0.83 -18.71
C GLU A 41 7.14 -1.96 -18.65
N ALA A 42 7.52 -2.41 -17.45
CA ALA A 42 8.44 -3.54 -17.28
C ALA A 42 7.76 -4.92 -17.35
N GLY A 43 6.42 -4.98 -17.36
CA GLY A 43 5.66 -6.22 -17.47
C GLY A 43 5.69 -7.08 -16.21
N GLY A 44 5.76 -6.45 -15.04
CA GLY A 44 5.91 -7.13 -13.74
C GLY A 44 4.97 -6.61 -12.65
N THR A 45 4.94 -7.32 -11.53
CA THR A 45 4.29 -6.87 -10.29
C THR A 45 5.34 -6.79 -9.20
N TYR A 46 5.47 -5.63 -8.58
CA TYR A 46 6.33 -5.41 -7.43
C TYR A 46 5.51 -5.42 -6.14
N ASN A 47 5.93 -6.23 -5.17
CA ASN A 47 5.22 -6.40 -3.90
C ASN A 47 5.82 -5.48 -2.84
N LEU A 48 5.06 -4.44 -2.46
CA LEU A 48 5.41 -3.54 -1.37
C LEU A 48 4.91 -4.10 -0.04
N GLU A 49 5.82 -4.28 0.92
CA GLU A 49 5.44 -4.62 2.29
C GLU A 49 5.14 -3.37 3.10
N PHE A 50 4.01 -3.38 3.82
CA PHE A 50 3.66 -2.37 4.79
C PHE A 50 3.44 -2.97 6.18
N LYS A 51 3.90 -2.25 7.21
CA LYS A 51 3.77 -2.61 8.62
C LYS A 51 2.75 -1.73 9.32
N ARG A 52 1.89 -2.33 10.14
CA ARG A 52 0.90 -1.59 10.92
C ARG A 52 1.58 -0.83 12.07
N VAL A 53 1.38 0.48 12.12
CA VAL A 53 1.87 1.36 13.19
C VAL A 53 0.75 1.86 14.11
N TYR A 54 -0.51 1.72 13.67
CA TYR A 54 -1.68 2.10 14.47
C TYR A 54 -2.82 1.11 14.27
N ALA A 55 -3.51 0.80 15.37
CA ALA A 55 -4.76 0.07 15.39
C ALA A 55 -5.72 0.71 16.40
N GLY A 56 -6.89 1.12 15.94
CA GLY A 56 -7.93 1.74 16.76
C GLY A 56 -9.32 1.51 16.17
N ALA A 57 -10.30 2.27 16.65
CA ALA A 57 -11.65 2.26 16.12
C ALA A 57 -12.29 3.65 16.23
N THR A 58 -13.23 3.94 15.32
CA THR A 58 -14.12 5.11 15.40
C THR A 58 -15.05 5.00 16.61
N PRO A 59 -15.70 6.10 17.05
CA PRO A 59 -16.71 6.03 18.12
C PRO A 59 -17.87 5.07 17.84
N THR A 60 -18.17 4.83 16.55
CA THR A 60 -19.21 3.90 16.10
C THR A 60 -18.71 2.45 15.95
N GLY A 61 -17.46 2.17 16.34
CA GLY A 61 -16.89 0.82 16.38
C GLY A 61 -16.23 0.35 15.08
N THR A 62 -16.21 1.15 14.02
CA THR A 62 -15.50 0.81 12.77
C THR A 62 -13.98 0.79 13.02
N PRO A 63 -13.28 -0.31 12.74
CA PRO A 63 -11.84 -0.40 12.96
C PRO A 63 -11.05 0.53 12.02
N VAL A 64 -9.97 1.11 12.53
CA VAL A 64 -9.06 2.00 11.81
C VAL A 64 -7.63 1.49 11.99
N TYR A 65 -6.92 1.27 10.89
CA TYR A 65 -5.54 0.82 10.88
C TYR A 65 -4.69 1.76 10.05
N ILE A 66 -3.49 2.11 10.52
CA ILE A 66 -2.50 2.88 9.74
C ILE A 66 -1.28 1.99 9.51
N TYR A 67 -0.88 1.93 8.25
CA TYR A 67 0.24 1.15 7.76
C TYR A 67 1.28 2.08 7.14
N VAL A 68 2.56 1.75 7.32
CA VAL A 68 3.69 2.48 6.70
C VAL A 68 4.57 1.49 5.94
N PRO A 69 5.26 1.91 4.86
CA PRO A 69 6.18 1.03 4.15
C PRO A 69 7.22 0.42 5.09
N SER A 70 7.55 -0.84 4.86
CA SER A 70 8.62 -1.53 5.58
C SER A 70 9.94 -0.76 5.47
N GLY A 71 10.60 -0.56 6.62
CA GLY A 71 11.89 0.14 6.68
C GLY A 71 11.76 1.65 6.84
N TRP A 72 10.57 2.22 6.70
CA TRP A 72 10.35 3.63 6.99
C TRP A 72 10.49 3.92 8.49
N THR A 73 11.28 4.96 8.80
CA THR A 73 11.31 5.61 10.10
C THR A 73 11.16 7.11 9.88
N SER A 74 10.64 7.84 10.89
CA SER A 74 10.39 9.28 10.76
C SER A 74 11.67 10.02 10.32
N GLY A 75 11.60 10.68 9.16
CA GLY A 75 12.72 11.43 8.57
C GLY A 75 13.65 10.63 7.65
N GLN A 76 13.44 9.32 7.49
CA GLN A 76 14.20 8.48 6.55
C GLN A 76 13.33 8.11 5.34
N VAL A 77 13.68 8.67 4.18
CA VAL A 77 12.97 8.46 2.90
C VAL A 77 13.82 7.62 1.96
N ALA A 78 15.08 8.01 1.73
CA ALA A 78 16.00 7.34 0.80
C ALA A 78 16.07 5.81 0.96
N GLY A 79 15.95 5.11 -0.18
CA GLY A 79 15.99 3.67 -0.33
C GLY A 79 14.71 2.94 0.09
N ILE A 80 13.68 3.65 0.57
CA ILE A 80 12.45 3.03 1.05
C ILE A 80 11.44 2.91 -0.08
N ALA A 81 11.20 1.67 -0.49
CA ALA A 81 10.20 1.33 -1.49
C ALA A 81 8.81 1.91 -1.13
N GLY A 82 8.20 2.60 -2.09
CA GLY A 82 6.88 3.22 -1.92
C GLY A 82 6.88 4.60 -1.23
N ILE A 83 8.03 5.12 -0.81
CA ILE A 83 8.18 6.48 -0.26
C ILE A 83 9.32 7.27 -0.94
N ASP A 84 10.44 6.62 -1.26
CA ASP A 84 11.53 7.22 -2.02
C ASP A 84 11.15 7.33 -3.51
N PRO A 85 11.03 8.54 -4.07
CA PRO A 85 10.66 8.74 -5.47
C PRO A 85 11.80 8.37 -6.44
N GLN A 86 13.01 8.16 -5.94
CA GLN A 86 14.18 7.67 -6.68
C GLN A 86 14.37 6.15 -6.58
N PHE A 87 13.52 5.46 -5.80
CA PHE A 87 13.63 4.02 -5.65
C PHE A 87 13.37 3.28 -6.96
N ASP A 88 14.37 2.54 -7.42
CA ASP A 88 14.29 1.63 -8.54
C ASP A 88 14.25 0.19 -8.02
N PRO A 89 13.11 -0.51 -8.13
CA PRO A 89 13.00 -1.91 -7.70
C PRO A 89 13.85 -2.86 -8.55
N ILE A 90 14.19 -2.51 -9.80
CA ILE A 90 14.90 -3.37 -10.74
C ILE A 90 16.01 -2.57 -11.45
N PRO A 91 17.15 -2.31 -10.77
CA PRO A 91 18.25 -1.57 -11.35
C PRO A 91 18.77 -2.19 -12.66
N GLY A 92 18.60 -1.46 -13.77
CA GLY A 92 19.13 -1.83 -15.09
C GLY A 92 18.10 -2.35 -16.09
N ASP A 93 16.81 -2.34 -15.76
CA ASP A 93 15.77 -2.40 -16.79
C ASP A 93 15.49 -0.98 -17.39
N ALA A 94 14.45 -0.87 -18.20
CA ALA A 94 14.08 0.42 -18.80
C ALA A 94 13.30 1.33 -17.83
N PHE A 95 12.92 0.83 -16.65
CA PHE A 95 12.22 1.58 -15.64
C PHE A 95 13.16 2.66 -15.11
N THR A 96 12.79 3.92 -15.36
CA THR A 96 13.53 5.07 -14.84
C THR A 96 12.73 5.61 -13.66
N PRO A 97 13.36 5.89 -12.50
CA PRO A 97 12.65 6.44 -11.36
C PRO A 97 11.79 7.65 -11.73
N CYS A 98 10.60 7.73 -11.13
CA CYS A 98 9.62 8.79 -11.38
C CYS A 98 10.16 10.20 -11.12
N ALA A 99 11.25 10.31 -10.35
CA ALA A 99 11.91 11.56 -10.01
C ALA A 99 13.43 11.49 -10.18
N THR A 100 13.97 12.42 -10.97
CA THR A 100 15.39 12.80 -10.90
C THR A 100 15.65 13.90 -9.88
N ARG A 101 14.58 14.45 -9.28
CA ARG A 101 14.63 15.52 -8.29
C ARG A 101 14.87 14.96 -6.88
N PRO A 102 15.56 15.71 -6.00
CA PRO A 102 15.82 15.25 -4.64
C PRO A 102 14.54 15.12 -3.81
N ASP A 103 14.54 14.25 -2.81
CA ASP A 103 13.42 14.04 -1.87
C ASP A 103 12.84 15.34 -1.31
N SER A 104 13.69 16.34 -1.08
CA SER A 104 13.31 17.66 -0.56
C SER A 104 12.25 18.37 -1.41
N ASP A 105 12.18 18.08 -2.71
CA ASP A 105 11.20 18.67 -3.62
C ASP A 105 9.79 18.07 -3.44
N TYR A 106 9.70 16.90 -2.78
CA TYR A 106 8.46 16.16 -2.54
C TYR A 106 7.98 16.26 -1.08
N VAL A 107 8.76 16.90 -0.20
CA VAL A 107 8.37 17.13 1.19
C VAL A 107 7.46 18.34 1.28
N ILE A 108 6.24 18.14 1.75
CA ILE A 108 5.32 19.22 2.09
C ILE A 108 5.71 19.77 3.48
N THR A 109 6.05 21.05 3.54
CA THR A 109 6.40 21.73 4.80
C THR A 109 5.14 22.03 5.64
N GLN A 110 5.31 22.17 6.96
CA GLN A 110 4.20 22.58 7.84
C GLN A 110 3.58 23.92 7.41
N THR A 111 4.39 24.85 6.88
CA THR A 111 3.89 26.13 6.35
C THR A 111 2.98 25.92 5.15
N GLN A 112 3.32 25.02 4.23
CA GLN A 112 2.46 24.67 3.09
C GLN A 112 1.17 23.99 3.56
N ILE A 113 1.25 23.10 4.55
CA ILE A 113 0.07 22.47 5.17
C ILE A 113 -0.85 23.52 5.75
N ASN A 114 -0.32 24.45 6.55
CA ASN A 114 -1.11 25.52 7.16
C ASN A 114 -1.74 26.41 6.09
N THR A 115 -0.98 26.79 5.06
CA THR A 115 -1.48 27.60 3.95
C THR A 115 -2.63 26.92 3.21
N LEU A 116 -2.49 25.62 2.92
CA LEU A 116 -3.55 24.84 2.28
C LEU A 116 -4.76 24.70 3.21
N GLY A 117 -4.54 24.47 4.50
CA GLY A 117 -5.59 24.42 5.52
C GLY A 117 -6.39 25.73 5.58
N ASP A 118 -5.71 26.89 5.56
CA ASP A 118 -6.35 28.21 5.57
C ASP A 118 -7.13 28.50 4.28
N LEU A 119 -6.64 28.01 3.13
CA LEU A 119 -7.37 28.11 1.87
C LEU A 119 -8.63 27.22 1.88
N LEU A 120 -8.49 25.97 2.32
CA LEU A 120 -9.59 25.03 2.41
C LEU A 120 -10.64 25.51 3.42
N ALA A 121 -10.25 26.02 4.58
CA ALA A 121 -11.18 26.55 5.58
C ALA A 121 -12.05 27.70 5.04
N ARG A 122 -11.55 28.46 4.05
CA ARG A 122 -12.30 29.53 3.38
C ARG A 122 -13.19 29.03 2.23
N GLN A 123 -12.97 27.81 1.76
CA GLN A 123 -13.75 27.17 0.70
C GLN A 123 -14.74 26.14 1.23
N ILE A 124 -14.51 25.61 2.43
CA ILE A 124 -15.46 24.74 3.12
C ILE A 124 -16.60 25.62 3.60
N VAL A 125 -17.68 25.61 2.82
CA VAL A 125 -18.91 26.26 3.22
C VAL A 125 -19.67 25.31 4.14
N GLY A 126 -19.98 25.77 5.35
CA GLY A 126 -20.82 25.01 6.26
C GLY A 126 -22.17 24.72 5.63
N VAL A 127 -22.60 23.45 5.64
CA VAL A 127 -23.94 23.05 5.20
C VAL A 127 -24.94 23.53 6.25
N ASN A 128 -25.49 24.71 6.05
CA ASN A 128 -26.48 25.33 6.93
C ASN A 128 -27.51 26.16 6.15
N GLU A 129 -28.63 26.47 6.81
CA GLU A 129 -29.73 27.21 6.18
C GLU A 129 -29.39 28.65 5.81
N ALA A 130 -28.40 29.25 6.48
CA ALA A 130 -27.95 30.60 6.17
C ALA A 130 -27.24 30.69 4.81
N HIS A 131 -26.59 29.61 4.37
CA HIS A 131 -25.90 29.56 3.07
C HIS A 131 -26.72 28.88 1.97
N PHE A 132 -27.44 27.81 2.29
CA PHE A 132 -28.15 26.99 1.30
C PHE A 132 -29.67 27.25 1.24
N GLY A 133 -30.19 28.16 2.07
CA GLY A 133 -31.63 28.33 2.23
C GLY A 133 -32.27 27.17 3.00
N PRO A 134 -33.60 27.03 3.01
CA PRO A 134 -34.26 25.97 3.76
C PRO A 134 -33.82 24.58 3.27
N ILE A 135 -33.00 23.90 4.06
CA ILE A 135 -32.54 22.52 3.81
C ILE A 135 -33.38 21.49 4.59
N GLY A 136 -34.15 21.94 5.58
CA GLY A 136 -35.04 21.08 6.35
C GLY A 136 -34.30 20.10 7.26
N LEU A 137 -35.05 19.21 7.90
CA LEU A 137 -34.48 18.08 8.63
C LEU A 137 -34.33 16.90 7.67
N ALA A 138 -33.25 16.13 7.83
CA ALA A 138 -33.09 14.87 7.12
C ALA A 138 -34.32 13.97 7.39
N ASN A 139 -35.14 13.75 6.36
CA ASN A 139 -36.33 12.94 6.42
C ASN A 139 -36.04 11.57 5.81
N ALA A 140 -35.90 10.54 6.63
CA ALA A 140 -35.61 9.17 6.17
C ALA A 140 -36.72 8.55 5.32
N SER A 141 -37.88 9.20 5.22
CA SER A 141 -38.99 8.81 4.34
C SER A 141 -39.06 9.63 3.05
N ASP A 142 -38.16 10.60 2.86
CA ASP A 142 -37.99 11.29 1.58
C ASP A 142 -37.31 10.33 0.59
N PRO A 143 -37.92 10.04 -0.58
CA PRO A 143 -37.32 9.15 -1.56
C PRO A 143 -36.08 9.73 -2.26
N ASN A 144 -35.71 10.99 -2.00
CA ASN A 144 -34.52 11.64 -2.54
C ASN A 144 -33.50 11.99 -1.45
#